data_AF-A0A970SMD1-F1
#
_entry.id   AF-A0A970SMD1-F1
#
_cell.length_a   1.000
_cell.length_b   1.000
_cell.length_c   1.000
_cell.angle_alpha   90.00
_cell.angle_beta   90.00
_cell.angle_gamma   90.00
#
_symmetry.space_group_name_H-M   'P 1'
#
loop_
_entity.id
_entity.type
_entity.pdbx_description
1 polymer ?
#
loop_
_entity_poly.entity_id
_entity_poly.type
_entity_poly.pdbx_seq_one_letter_code
_entity_poly.pdbx_strand_id
1 'polypeptide(L)'
;MRNILAFIFCFLVFANILNAQTLKPFDEDYTQTVVEMKKYVSTLTKDLQQKANPLVKEFELYWDSEDIYEDQKEDFVETINMMIGRKLRSFQNFEAYTKGFMAATKCKQEDESYDAWLEGVHYIINNKSTRFVDYMNNSAEIMLNGYLSKNNQIEWYSIDPAFTYKFSKGKDPWIDLGHTSIVGRSQKDSIVIHDTKATYFPISRELYLNGGKITWERAGFEPEKVYAKLKYATLDTRKNNITADSVQYHNPNYFSKPLLGVLEDKTTLITDQDRATYPRFRSYDKRIRLSNFFENVDFEGGVEMRGARFAGAGDDEN
;
A
#
# COMPACT_ATOMS: atom_id res chain seq x y z
N MET A 1 -10.78 13.71 71.24
CA MET A 1 -10.48 12.83 70.08
C MET A 1 -11.77 12.70 69.28
N ARG A 2 -12.05 13.65 68.39
CA ARG A 2 -11.71 13.75 66.96
C ARG A 2 -12.85 13.19 66.09
N ASN A 3 -13.68 14.14 65.65
CA ASN A 3 -14.72 14.06 64.60
C ASN A 3 -14.25 13.30 63.37
N ILE A 4 -15.10 12.45 62.79
CA ILE A 4 -15.06 12.12 61.35
C ILE A 4 -16.50 12.05 60.83
N LEU A 5 -16.93 13.14 60.18
CA LEU A 5 -17.99 13.14 59.18
C LEU A 5 -17.46 12.36 57.96
N ALA A 6 -18.22 11.38 57.48
CA ALA A 6 -18.01 10.80 56.16
C ALA A 6 -19.10 11.33 55.20
N PHE A 7 -18.74 12.37 54.46
CA PHE A 7 -19.51 12.91 53.35
C PHE A 7 -19.31 11.96 52.15
N ILE A 8 -20.30 11.14 51.81
CA ILE A 8 -20.30 10.40 50.54
C ILE A 8 -20.86 11.34 49.48
N PHE A 9 -19.94 11.85 48.67
CA PHE A 9 -20.21 12.71 47.52
C PHE A 9 -20.82 11.84 46.41
N CYS A 10 -22.13 11.96 46.19
CA CYS A 10 -22.81 11.41 45.01
C CYS A 10 -22.25 12.12 43.77
N PHE A 11 -21.31 11.48 43.07
CA PHE A 11 -20.89 11.88 41.73
C PHE A 11 -22.02 11.51 40.75
N LEU A 12 -23.00 12.40 40.61
CA LEU A 12 -23.90 12.43 39.45
C LEU A 12 -23.03 12.76 38.23
N VAL A 13 -22.46 11.72 37.61
CA VAL A 13 -21.95 11.81 36.25
C VAL A 13 -23.16 12.07 35.37
N PHE A 14 -23.40 13.34 35.04
CA PHE A 14 -24.19 13.71 33.88
C PHE A 14 -23.49 13.09 32.67
N ALA A 15 -23.91 11.89 32.29
CA ALA A 15 -23.73 11.39 30.95
C ALA A 15 -24.51 12.35 30.05
N ASN A 16 -23.87 13.40 29.57
CA ASN A 16 -24.28 14.06 28.34
C ASN A 16 -24.14 13.01 27.24
N ILE A 17 -25.19 12.19 27.08
CA ILE A 17 -25.40 11.43 25.87
C ILE A 17 -25.71 12.48 24.81
N LEU A 18 -24.65 13.07 24.26
CA LEU A 18 -24.70 13.68 22.94
C LEU A 18 -25.16 12.55 22.02
N ASN A 19 -26.47 12.48 21.77
CA ASN A 19 -27.04 11.73 20.67
C ASN A 19 -26.51 12.36 19.39
N ALA A 20 -25.28 12.03 19.00
CA ALA A 20 -24.87 12.14 17.63
C ALA A 20 -25.85 11.28 16.84
N GLN A 21 -26.72 11.91 16.05
CA GLN A 21 -27.64 11.14 15.22
C GLN A 21 -26.79 10.30 14.26
N THR A 22 -27.01 9.00 14.34
CA THR A 22 -26.25 8.02 13.56
C THR A 22 -26.74 8.06 12.11
N LEU A 23 -25.85 7.75 11.16
CA LEU A 23 -26.21 7.50 9.77
C LEU A 23 -27.41 6.53 9.70
N LYS A 24 -28.48 6.97 9.05
CA LYS A 24 -29.74 6.22 8.88
C LYS A 24 -29.77 5.58 7.50
N PRO A 25 -30.52 4.47 7.32
CA PRO A 25 -30.73 3.89 6.00
C PRO A 25 -31.22 4.93 5.00
N PHE A 26 -30.71 4.82 3.78
CA PHE A 26 -31.05 5.62 2.62
C PHE A 26 -32.22 4.96 1.88
N ASP A 27 -33.00 5.76 1.16
CA ASP A 27 -34.08 5.26 0.30
C ASP A 27 -33.50 4.41 -0.85
N GLU A 28 -34.25 3.42 -1.32
CA GLU A 28 -33.87 2.62 -2.50
C GLU A 28 -33.93 3.47 -3.77
N ASP A 29 -34.76 4.52 -3.80
CA ASP A 29 -34.74 5.55 -4.83
C ASP A 29 -33.46 6.41 -4.73
N TYR A 30 -32.48 6.11 -5.59
CA TYR A 30 -31.18 6.78 -5.60
C TYR A 30 -31.26 8.28 -5.86
N THR A 31 -32.40 8.81 -6.34
CA THR A 31 -32.58 10.27 -6.51
C THR A 31 -32.63 11.02 -5.18
N GLN A 32 -32.91 10.33 -4.07
CA GLN A 32 -32.93 10.93 -2.73
C GLN A 32 -31.53 11.01 -2.08
N THR A 33 -30.53 10.32 -2.63
CA THR A 33 -29.19 10.13 -2.03
C THR A 33 -28.55 11.45 -1.57
N VAL A 34 -28.51 12.46 -2.43
CA VAL A 34 -27.88 13.75 -2.08
C VAL A 34 -28.63 14.48 -0.96
N VAL A 35 -29.96 14.43 -0.97
CA VAL A 35 -30.81 15.02 0.08
C VAL A 35 -30.55 14.33 1.42
N GLU A 36 -30.44 13.01 1.42
CA GLU A 36 -30.17 12.20 2.60
C GLU A 36 -28.76 12.41 3.15
N MET A 37 -27.74 12.56 2.29
CA MET A 37 -26.40 12.95 2.69
C MET A 37 -26.39 14.33 3.36
N LYS A 38 -27.05 15.33 2.77
CA LYS A 38 -27.16 16.68 3.36
C LYS A 38 -27.86 16.65 4.71
N LYS A 39 -28.94 15.88 4.82
CA LYS A 39 -29.65 15.64 6.08
C LYS A 39 -28.72 15.01 7.12
N TYR A 40 -28.00 13.94 6.79
CA TYR A 40 -27.02 13.34 7.69
C TYR A 40 -25.97 14.35 8.16
N VAL A 41 -25.37 15.12 7.23
CA VAL A 41 -24.35 16.13 7.57
C VAL A 41 -24.88 17.19 8.52
N SER A 42 -26.11 17.66 8.34
CA SER A 42 -26.74 18.64 9.24
C SER A 42 -26.85 18.17 10.71
N THR A 43 -26.80 16.86 10.94
CA THR A 43 -26.90 16.27 12.28
C THR A 43 -25.54 16.09 12.97
N LEU A 44 -24.44 16.30 12.23
CA LEU A 44 -23.08 16.20 12.74
C LEU A 44 -22.71 17.41 13.61
N THR A 45 -21.64 17.30 14.39
CA THR A 45 -21.05 18.44 15.10
C THR A 45 -20.47 19.46 14.13
N LYS A 46 -20.33 20.74 14.55
CA LYS A 46 -19.80 21.81 13.69
C LYS A 46 -18.44 21.47 13.07
N ASP A 47 -17.54 20.86 13.84
CA ASP A 47 -16.21 20.45 13.35
C ASP A 47 -16.28 19.38 12.26
N LEU A 48 -17.22 18.44 12.37
CA LEU A 48 -17.44 17.42 11.35
C LEU A 48 -18.16 17.98 10.12
N GLN A 49 -19.11 18.90 10.30
CA GLN A 49 -19.76 19.60 9.19
C GLN A 49 -18.75 20.35 8.32
N GLN A 50 -17.73 20.96 8.93
CA GLN A 50 -16.66 21.65 8.19
C GLN A 50 -15.90 20.69 7.24
N LYS A 51 -15.76 19.41 7.62
CA LYS A 51 -15.16 18.37 6.79
C LYS A 51 -16.13 17.77 5.78
N ALA A 52 -17.38 17.58 6.19
CA ALA A 52 -18.40 16.88 5.41
C ALA A 52 -18.99 17.74 4.29
N ASN A 53 -19.21 19.04 4.53
CA ASN A 53 -19.85 19.92 3.55
C ASN A 53 -19.10 20.00 2.21
N PRO A 54 -17.75 20.15 2.17
CA PRO A 54 -17.00 20.09 0.91
C PRO A 54 -17.16 18.74 0.19
N LEU A 55 -17.11 17.63 0.94
CA LEU A 55 -17.26 16.28 0.38
C LEU A 55 -18.63 16.08 -0.25
N VAL A 56 -19.72 16.43 0.47
CA VAL A 56 -21.09 16.28 -0.06
C VAL A 56 -21.33 17.19 -1.26
N LYS A 57 -20.74 18.39 -1.27
CA LYS A 57 -20.80 19.28 -2.44
C LYS A 57 -20.08 18.69 -3.65
N GLU A 58 -18.89 18.12 -3.47
CA GLU A 58 -18.16 17.43 -4.54
C GLU A 58 -18.94 16.22 -5.05
N PHE A 59 -19.51 15.43 -4.12
CA PHE A 59 -20.34 14.29 -4.44
C PHE A 59 -21.57 14.70 -5.24
N GLU A 60 -22.31 15.73 -4.82
CA GLU A 60 -23.49 16.23 -5.54
C GLU A 60 -23.17 16.61 -6.99
N LEU A 61 -22.09 17.39 -7.20
CA LEU A 61 -21.66 17.78 -8.54
C LEU A 61 -21.31 16.56 -9.42
N TYR A 62 -20.73 15.53 -8.83
CA TYR A 62 -20.41 14.29 -9.53
C TYR A 62 -21.65 13.43 -9.78
N TRP A 63 -22.55 13.33 -8.81
CA TRP A 63 -23.78 12.54 -8.86
C TRP A 63 -24.73 13.00 -9.97
N ASP A 64 -24.75 14.31 -10.23
CA ASP A 64 -25.56 14.93 -11.28
C ASP A 64 -24.85 14.94 -12.66
N SER A 65 -23.63 14.41 -12.75
CA SER A 65 -22.86 14.38 -13.99
C SER A 65 -23.23 13.17 -14.88
N GLU A 66 -22.86 13.24 -16.16
CA GLU A 66 -22.99 12.13 -17.12
C GLU A 66 -21.89 11.06 -16.95
N ASP A 67 -20.93 11.27 -16.05
CA ASP A 67 -19.80 10.36 -15.78
C ASP A 67 -20.12 9.26 -14.74
N ILE A 68 -21.38 9.12 -14.32
CA ILE A 68 -21.84 8.08 -13.40
C ILE A 68 -23.09 7.40 -13.97
N TYR A 69 -23.08 6.07 -13.95
CA TYR A 69 -24.16 5.25 -14.49
C TYR A 69 -25.24 4.95 -13.43
N GLU A 70 -26.45 4.60 -13.87
CA GLU A 70 -27.59 4.35 -12.97
C GLU A 70 -27.35 3.14 -12.04
N ASP A 71 -26.78 2.06 -12.58
CA ASP A 71 -26.35 0.88 -11.81
C ASP A 71 -25.34 1.24 -10.71
N GLN A 72 -24.35 2.07 -11.01
CA GLN A 72 -23.40 2.56 -10.02
C GLN A 72 -24.09 3.37 -8.92
N LYS A 73 -25.14 4.14 -9.24
CA LYS A 73 -25.92 4.87 -8.24
C LYS A 73 -26.70 3.93 -7.33
N GLU A 74 -27.25 2.85 -7.88
CA GLU A 74 -27.89 1.78 -7.11
C GLU A 74 -26.89 1.07 -6.19
N ASP A 75 -25.69 0.75 -6.70
CA ASP A 75 -24.59 0.14 -5.93
C ASP A 75 -24.18 1.00 -4.73
N PHE A 76 -24.19 2.33 -4.90
CA PHE A 76 -23.92 3.27 -3.81
C PHE A 76 -24.92 3.11 -2.66
N VAL A 77 -26.21 3.12 -3.01
CA VAL A 77 -27.34 3.02 -2.07
C VAL A 77 -27.34 1.65 -1.39
N GLU A 78 -27.15 0.57 -2.15
CA GLU A 78 -27.08 -0.78 -1.58
C GLU A 78 -25.94 -0.88 -0.56
N THR A 79 -24.75 -0.44 -0.94
CA THR A 79 -23.55 -0.60 -0.11
C THR A 79 -23.59 0.28 1.13
N ILE A 80 -24.06 1.53 1.04
CA ILE A 80 -24.19 2.40 2.23
C ILE A 80 -25.25 1.82 3.20
N ASN A 81 -26.34 1.25 2.69
CA ASN A 81 -27.33 0.55 3.51
C ASN A 81 -26.76 -0.72 4.15
N MET A 82 -25.91 -1.47 3.43
CA MET A 82 -25.17 -2.61 3.99
C MET A 82 -24.24 -2.17 5.13
N MET A 83 -23.50 -1.08 4.96
CA MET A 83 -22.67 -0.49 6.01
C MET A 83 -23.49 -0.17 7.26
N ILE A 84 -24.65 0.47 7.08
CA ILE A 84 -25.55 0.84 8.19
C ILE A 84 -26.08 -0.41 8.90
N GLY A 85 -26.48 -1.44 8.17
CA GLY A 85 -26.90 -2.73 8.70
C GLY A 85 -25.79 -3.41 9.52
N ARG A 86 -24.54 -3.28 9.09
CA ARG A 86 -23.33 -3.77 9.78
C ARG A 86 -22.74 -2.82 10.82
N LYS A 87 -23.48 -1.76 11.20
CA LYS A 87 -23.10 -0.77 12.23
C LYS A 87 -21.87 0.09 11.87
N LEU A 88 -21.50 0.17 10.59
CA LEU A 88 -20.46 1.08 10.08
C LEU A 88 -21.03 2.51 9.88
N ARG A 89 -21.49 3.15 10.96
CA ARG A 89 -22.27 4.42 10.91
C ARG A 89 -21.51 5.69 11.31
N SER A 90 -20.21 5.59 11.58
CA SER A 90 -19.40 6.74 11.95
C SER A 90 -19.17 7.66 10.75
N PHE A 91 -18.88 8.94 11.01
CA PHE A 91 -18.51 9.87 9.95
C PHE A 91 -17.28 9.40 9.15
N GLN A 92 -16.31 8.75 9.81
CA GLN A 92 -15.13 8.20 9.13
C GLN A 92 -15.49 7.10 8.12
N ASN A 93 -16.46 6.24 8.45
CA ASN A 93 -16.93 5.21 7.52
C ASN A 93 -17.67 5.84 6.34
N PHE A 94 -18.56 6.80 6.61
CA PHE A 94 -19.24 7.56 5.56
C PHE A 94 -18.26 8.27 4.64
N GLU A 95 -17.31 9.01 5.20
CA GLU A 95 -16.31 9.76 4.45
C GLU A 95 -15.45 8.84 3.57
N ALA A 96 -14.97 7.73 4.14
CA ALA A 96 -14.13 6.77 3.42
C ALA A 96 -14.91 6.09 2.29
N TYR A 97 -16.18 5.72 2.53
CA TYR A 97 -17.02 5.11 1.51
C TYR A 97 -17.30 6.07 0.36
N THR A 98 -17.77 7.28 0.65
CA THR A 98 -18.09 8.29 -0.36
C THR A 98 -16.88 8.60 -1.24
N LYS A 99 -15.70 8.81 -0.64
CA LYS A 99 -14.45 9.07 -1.39
C LYS A 99 -14.01 7.87 -2.23
N GLY A 100 -14.05 6.67 -1.64
CA GLY A 100 -13.62 5.46 -2.33
C GLY A 100 -14.55 5.08 -3.48
N PHE A 101 -15.87 5.26 -3.32
CA PHE A 101 -16.84 5.07 -4.39
C PHE A 101 -16.62 6.05 -5.54
N MET A 102 -16.53 7.36 -5.24
CA MET A 102 -16.24 8.36 -6.27
C MET A 102 -14.92 8.07 -7.00
N ALA A 103 -13.89 7.57 -6.30
CA ALA A 103 -12.65 7.17 -6.93
C ALA A 103 -12.83 5.97 -7.87
N ALA A 104 -13.58 4.95 -7.44
CA ALA A 104 -13.81 3.72 -8.19
C ALA A 104 -14.61 3.93 -9.48
N THR A 105 -15.56 4.87 -9.48
CA THR A 105 -16.37 5.18 -10.66
C THR A 105 -15.68 6.21 -11.58
N LYS A 106 -14.96 7.20 -11.02
CA LYS A 106 -14.20 8.20 -11.81
C LYS A 106 -12.97 7.63 -12.50
N CYS A 107 -12.34 6.58 -11.97
CA CYS A 107 -11.11 6.03 -12.55
C CYS A 107 -11.33 5.29 -13.88
N LYS A 108 -12.59 5.01 -14.24
CA LYS A 108 -12.98 4.33 -15.50
C LYS A 108 -12.19 3.03 -15.73
N GLN A 109 -12.02 2.26 -14.66
CA GLN A 109 -11.51 0.89 -14.72
C GLN A 109 -12.44 -0.02 -15.52
N GLU A 110 -11.95 -1.18 -15.98
CA GLU A 110 -12.77 -2.20 -16.64
C GLU A 110 -13.93 -2.65 -15.73
N ASP A 111 -15.07 -2.99 -16.33
CA ASP A 111 -16.29 -3.38 -15.60
C ASP A 111 -16.02 -4.55 -14.64
N GLU A 112 -15.30 -5.59 -15.10
CA GLU A 112 -14.95 -6.73 -14.23
C GLU A 112 -14.02 -6.33 -13.07
N SER A 113 -13.22 -5.27 -13.23
CA SER A 113 -12.41 -4.71 -12.15
C SER A 113 -13.28 -3.97 -11.14
N TYR A 114 -14.24 -3.16 -11.63
CA TYR A 114 -15.19 -2.46 -10.78
C TYR A 114 -16.03 -3.44 -9.95
N ASP A 115 -16.60 -4.46 -10.58
CA ASP A 115 -17.38 -5.50 -9.93
C ASP A 115 -16.56 -6.22 -8.86
N ALA A 116 -15.34 -6.64 -9.20
CA ALA A 116 -14.44 -7.29 -8.25
C ALA A 116 -14.07 -6.37 -7.06
N TRP A 117 -13.91 -5.07 -7.30
CA TRP A 117 -13.71 -4.10 -6.22
C TRP A 117 -14.93 -4.01 -5.32
N LEU A 118 -16.14 -3.88 -5.89
CA LEU A 118 -17.40 -3.76 -5.16
C LEU A 118 -17.69 -5.02 -4.32
N GLU A 119 -17.52 -6.21 -4.91
CA GLU A 119 -17.61 -7.49 -4.18
C GLU A 119 -16.58 -7.55 -3.03
N GLY A 120 -15.38 -7.03 -3.26
CA GLY A 120 -14.36 -6.85 -2.24
C GLY A 120 -14.84 -5.93 -1.10
N VAL A 121 -15.43 -4.78 -1.42
CA VAL A 121 -16.01 -3.85 -0.43
C VAL A 121 -17.06 -4.57 0.43
N HIS A 122 -17.99 -5.30 -0.20
CA HIS A 122 -19.02 -6.08 0.49
C HIS A 122 -18.41 -7.15 1.39
N TYR A 123 -17.38 -7.85 0.93
CA TYR A 123 -16.65 -8.82 1.75
C TYR A 123 -16.05 -8.17 3.00
N ILE A 124 -15.43 -6.99 2.86
CA ILE A 124 -14.82 -6.26 3.99
C ILE A 124 -15.87 -5.76 4.97
N ILE A 125 -16.99 -5.23 4.50
CA ILE A 125 -18.11 -4.83 5.36
C ILE A 125 -18.60 -6.01 6.22
N ASN A 126 -18.71 -7.20 5.62
CA ASN A 126 -19.28 -8.37 6.27
C ASN A 126 -18.28 -9.14 7.16
N ASN A 127 -16.99 -9.17 6.82
CA ASN A 127 -16.02 -10.07 7.44
C ASN A 127 -14.84 -9.36 8.11
N LYS A 128 -14.51 -8.13 7.69
CA LYS A 128 -13.32 -7.39 8.14
C LYS A 128 -13.64 -5.93 8.41
N SER A 129 -14.78 -5.65 9.04
CA SER A 129 -15.32 -4.30 9.22
C SER A 129 -14.37 -3.31 9.89
N THR A 130 -13.45 -3.78 10.75
CA THR A 130 -12.40 -2.95 11.36
C THR A 130 -11.34 -2.44 10.37
N ARG A 131 -11.25 -3.04 9.19
CA ARG A 131 -10.33 -2.66 8.09
C ARG A 131 -11.01 -1.83 7.00
N PHE A 132 -12.32 -1.56 7.12
CA PHE A 132 -13.12 -0.90 6.09
C PHE A 132 -12.54 0.45 5.67
N VAL A 133 -12.30 1.35 6.62
CA VAL A 133 -11.75 2.69 6.35
C VAL A 133 -10.39 2.60 5.66
N ASP A 134 -9.50 1.73 6.14
CA ASP A 134 -8.17 1.55 5.57
C ASP A 134 -8.23 1.03 4.13
N TYR A 135 -9.13 0.09 3.85
CA TYR A 135 -9.34 -0.47 2.52
C TYR A 135 -9.91 0.55 1.54
N MET A 136 -10.94 1.30 1.94
CA MET A 136 -11.54 2.34 1.09
C MET A 136 -10.55 3.47 0.78
N ASN A 137 -9.82 3.95 1.79
CA ASN A 137 -8.81 4.99 1.60
C ASN A 137 -7.68 4.50 0.69
N ASN A 138 -7.24 3.25 0.84
CA ASN A 138 -6.23 2.70 -0.06
C ASN A 138 -6.74 2.58 -1.50
N SER A 139 -7.98 2.13 -1.66
CA SER A 139 -8.59 2.00 -2.99
C SER A 139 -8.60 3.35 -3.69
N ALA A 140 -9.02 4.41 -2.98
CA ALA A 140 -9.02 5.77 -3.49
C ALA A 140 -7.61 6.25 -3.90
N GLU A 141 -6.58 6.01 -3.08
CA GLU A 141 -5.20 6.38 -3.41
C GLU A 141 -4.66 5.66 -4.65
N ILE A 142 -5.01 4.38 -4.83
CA ILE A 142 -4.59 3.61 -6.02
C ILE A 142 -5.31 4.15 -7.26
N MET A 143 -6.63 4.31 -7.18
CA MET A 143 -7.47 4.68 -8.32
C MET A 143 -7.25 6.13 -8.77
N LEU A 144 -7.00 7.06 -7.84
CA LEU A 144 -6.82 8.48 -8.16
C LEU A 144 -5.36 8.86 -8.40
N ASN A 145 -4.44 8.27 -7.62
CA ASN A 145 -3.05 8.73 -7.56
C ASN A 145 -2.04 7.66 -7.99
N GLY A 146 -2.46 6.41 -8.23
CA GLY A 146 -1.57 5.31 -8.59
C GLY A 146 -0.66 4.82 -7.45
N TYR A 147 -0.89 5.25 -6.20
CA TYR A 147 -0.08 4.82 -5.06
C TYR A 147 -0.64 3.55 -4.43
N LEU A 148 0.11 2.46 -4.50
CA LEU A 148 -0.19 1.21 -3.77
C LEU A 148 -0.19 1.45 -2.27
N SER A 149 0.79 2.21 -1.79
CA SER A 149 0.94 2.55 -0.36
C SER A 149 1.72 3.83 -0.22
N LYS A 150 1.34 4.65 0.76
CA LYS A 150 1.97 5.94 1.03
C LYS A 150 1.99 6.22 2.53
N ASN A 151 3.16 6.56 3.05
CA ASN A 151 3.33 7.07 4.40
C ASN A 151 4.43 8.15 4.42
N ASN A 152 4.76 8.68 5.59
CA ASN A 152 5.73 9.78 5.72
C ASN A 152 7.17 9.41 5.31
N GLN A 153 7.49 8.12 5.18
CA GLN A 153 8.84 7.62 4.89
C GLN A 153 8.98 7.12 3.44
N ILE A 154 7.93 6.51 2.88
CA ILE A 154 7.99 5.82 1.59
C ILE A 154 6.64 5.88 0.87
N GLU A 155 6.72 6.02 -0.45
CA GLU A 155 5.62 5.88 -1.40
C GLU A 155 5.93 4.73 -2.36
N TRP A 156 5.03 3.76 -2.47
CA TRP A 156 5.14 2.65 -3.41
C TRP A 156 4.10 2.80 -4.53
N TYR A 157 4.55 2.71 -5.78
CA TYR A 157 3.71 2.81 -6.98
C TYR A 157 4.29 1.97 -8.14
N SER A 158 3.46 1.69 -9.14
CA SER A 158 3.87 1.06 -10.40
C SER A 158 4.09 2.10 -11.50
N ILE A 159 5.06 1.86 -12.38
CA ILE A 159 5.25 2.66 -13.61
C ILE A 159 4.28 2.12 -14.66
N ASP A 160 3.49 3.01 -15.27
CA ASP A 160 2.41 2.68 -16.20
C ASP A 160 1.27 1.87 -15.54
N PRO A 161 0.32 2.54 -14.87
CA PRO A 161 -0.65 1.92 -13.96
C PRO A 161 -1.74 1.17 -14.72
N ALA A 162 -1.44 -0.02 -15.23
CA ALA A 162 -2.46 -1.03 -15.43
C ALA A 162 -2.72 -1.69 -14.07
N PHE A 163 -3.92 -1.51 -13.53
CA PHE A 163 -4.37 -2.24 -12.35
C PHE A 163 -5.71 -2.89 -12.64
N THR A 164 -5.91 -4.08 -12.10
CA THR A 164 -7.19 -4.79 -12.16
C THR A 164 -7.49 -5.35 -10.78
N TYR A 165 -8.58 -4.91 -10.18
CA TYR A 165 -9.08 -5.52 -8.96
C TYR A 165 -9.54 -6.95 -9.26
N LYS A 166 -9.26 -7.83 -8.32
CA LYS A 166 -9.64 -9.23 -8.36
C LYS A 166 -10.19 -9.63 -7.01
N PHE A 167 -11.27 -10.38 -7.05
CA PHE A 167 -11.90 -10.93 -5.87
C PHE A 167 -12.32 -12.38 -6.12
N SER A 168 -12.33 -13.16 -5.05
CA SER A 168 -12.82 -14.52 -5.07
C SER A 168 -13.40 -14.81 -3.69
N LYS A 169 -14.61 -15.37 -3.67
CA LYS A 169 -15.38 -15.58 -2.44
C LYS A 169 -14.55 -16.28 -1.36
N GLY A 170 -14.48 -15.64 -0.19
CA GLY A 170 -13.75 -16.14 0.98
C GLY A 170 -12.26 -15.79 1.02
N LYS A 171 -11.72 -15.10 0.00
CA LYS A 171 -10.36 -14.57 -0.02
C LYS A 171 -10.37 -13.06 0.15
N ASP A 172 -9.24 -12.52 0.60
CA ASP A 172 -9.03 -11.07 0.58
C ASP A 172 -8.93 -10.57 -0.86
N PRO A 173 -9.51 -9.40 -1.19
CA PRO A 173 -9.34 -8.76 -2.49
C PRO A 173 -7.86 -8.44 -2.76
N TRP A 174 -7.47 -8.55 -4.01
CA TRP A 174 -6.12 -8.22 -4.48
C TRP A 174 -6.18 -7.45 -5.79
N ILE A 175 -5.04 -6.89 -6.17
CA ILE A 175 -4.89 -6.09 -7.39
C ILE A 175 -3.79 -6.74 -8.21
N ASP A 176 -4.12 -7.11 -9.43
CA ASP A 176 -3.13 -7.49 -10.44
C ASP A 176 -2.60 -6.23 -11.11
N LEU A 177 -1.27 -6.05 -11.09
CA LEU A 177 -0.59 -4.91 -11.72
C LEU A 177 0.03 -5.30 -13.07
N GLY A 178 -0.21 -6.53 -13.54
CA GLY A 178 0.35 -7.04 -14.77
C GLY A 178 1.88 -7.02 -14.76
N HIS A 179 2.47 -6.79 -15.93
CA HIS A 179 3.91 -6.62 -16.10
C HIS A 179 4.27 -5.12 -16.04
N THR A 180 5.05 -4.73 -15.03
CA THR A 180 5.35 -3.32 -14.73
C THR A 180 6.73 -3.18 -14.06
N SER A 181 7.11 -1.95 -13.75
CA SER A 181 8.19 -1.65 -12.79
C SER A 181 7.59 -1.11 -11.50
N ILE A 182 8.12 -1.54 -10.36
CA ILE A 182 7.69 -1.07 -9.04
C ILE A 182 8.72 -0.09 -8.49
N VAL A 183 8.26 1.06 -8.02
CA VAL A 183 9.11 2.10 -7.43
C VAL A 183 8.71 2.32 -5.98
N GLY A 184 9.69 2.22 -5.09
CA GLY A 184 9.60 2.68 -3.70
C GLY A 184 10.37 3.99 -3.56
N ARG A 185 9.68 5.13 -3.53
CA ARG A 185 10.28 6.46 -3.46
C ARG A 185 10.24 7.03 -2.06
N SER A 186 11.41 7.40 -1.55
CA SER A 186 11.58 8.23 -0.35
C SER A 186 11.94 9.67 -0.75
N GLN A 187 12.12 10.58 0.21
CA GLN A 187 12.40 11.99 -0.08
C GLN A 187 13.68 12.24 -0.90
N LYS A 188 14.69 11.36 -0.79
CA LYS A 188 16.02 11.59 -1.38
C LYS A 188 16.56 10.40 -2.18
N ASP A 189 15.78 9.32 -2.28
CA ASP A 189 16.27 8.06 -2.80
C ASP A 189 15.11 7.15 -3.20
N SER A 190 15.36 6.18 -4.06
CA SER A 190 14.37 5.24 -4.56
C SER A 190 14.90 3.83 -4.70
N ILE A 191 14.04 2.86 -4.44
CA ILE A 191 14.21 1.47 -4.88
C ILE A 191 13.43 1.34 -6.19
N VAL A 192 14.05 0.77 -7.22
CA VAL A 192 13.39 0.50 -8.50
C VAL A 192 13.55 -0.97 -8.84
N ILE A 193 12.41 -1.63 -9.05
CA ILE A 193 12.34 -3.04 -9.44
C ILE A 193 11.77 -3.05 -10.85
N HIS A 194 12.64 -3.26 -11.82
CA HIS A 194 12.28 -3.25 -13.23
C HIS A 194 11.68 -4.59 -13.66
N ASP A 195 10.78 -4.56 -14.64
CA ASP A 195 10.33 -5.74 -15.39
C ASP A 195 9.86 -6.91 -14.52
N THR A 196 8.85 -6.67 -13.68
CA THR A 196 8.28 -7.66 -12.78
C THR A 196 6.79 -7.84 -13.04
N LYS A 197 6.27 -9.05 -12.78
CA LYS A 197 4.83 -9.25 -12.61
C LYS A 197 4.47 -9.06 -11.15
N ALA A 198 3.51 -8.18 -10.86
CA ALA A 198 3.23 -7.77 -9.50
C ALA A 198 1.76 -7.98 -9.09
N THR A 199 1.57 -8.45 -7.86
CA THR A 199 0.23 -8.61 -7.25
C THR A 199 0.23 -7.96 -5.88
N TYR A 200 -0.68 -7.00 -5.69
CA TYR A 200 -0.80 -6.23 -4.45
C TYR A 200 -2.02 -6.64 -3.63
N PHE A 201 -1.84 -6.73 -2.31
CA PHE A 201 -2.92 -7.04 -1.36
C PHE A 201 -3.18 -5.81 -0.46
N PRO A 202 -4.23 -5.01 -0.74
CA PRO A 202 -4.55 -3.77 0.00
C PRO A 202 -4.67 -3.92 1.52
N ILE A 203 -5.13 -5.07 2.00
CA ILE A 203 -5.40 -5.30 3.43
C ILE A 203 -4.12 -5.66 4.19
N SER A 204 -3.35 -6.63 3.67
CA SER A 204 -2.08 -7.05 4.30
C SER A 204 -0.95 -6.06 4.03
N ARG A 205 -1.10 -5.20 3.01
CA ARG A 205 -0.05 -4.31 2.49
C ARG A 205 1.15 -5.06 1.94
N GLU A 206 0.92 -6.27 1.45
CA GLU A 206 1.93 -7.10 0.82
C GLU A 206 1.91 -6.92 -0.69
N LEU A 207 3.09 -6.80 -1.28
CA LEU A 207 3.31 -6.80 -2.71
C LEU A 207 4.15 -8.02 -3.07
N TYR A 208 3.57 -8.89 -3.89
CA TYR A 208 4.20 -10.10 -4.41
C TYR A 208 4.76 -9.82 -5.79
N LEU A 209 6.02 -10.17 -6.00
CA LEU A 209 6.76 -9.96 -7.23
C LEU A 209 7.17 -11.30 -7.82
N ASN A 210 6.98 -11.45 -9.12
CA ASN A 210 7.41 -12.60 -9.90
C ASN A 210 8.32 -12.11 -11.03
N GLY A 211 9.60 -12.50 -10.95
CA GLY A 211 10.65 -11.87 -11.73
C GLY A 211 11.05 -10.50 -11.18
N GLY A 212 11.79 -9.76 -11.99
CA GLY A 212 12.24 -8.41 -11.70
C GLY A 212 13.75 -8.25 -11.77
N LYS A 213 14.21 -7.01 -11.94
CA LYS A 213 15.63 -6.63 -11.96
C LYS A 213 15.85 -5.44 -11.03
N ILE A 214 16.83 -5.54 -10.13
CA ILE A 214 17.35 -4.41 -9.34
C ILE A 214 18.78 -4.13 -9.76
N THR A 215 19.12 -2.87 -10.00
CA THR A 215 20.40 -2.42 -10.58
C THR A 215 21.29 -1.76 -9.53
N TRP A 216 22.59 -1.67 -9.81
CA TRP A 216 23.58 -0.99 -8.95
C TRP A 216 23.86 0.46 -9.40
N GLU A 217 22.93 1.10 -10.10
CA GLU A 217 23.09 2.48 -10.59
C GLU A 217 23.30 3.49 -9.45
N ARG A 218 22.64 3.27 -8.31
CA ARG A 218 22.81 4.04 -7.07
C ARG A 218 24.25 3.99 -6.53
N ALA A 219 25.03 3.00 -6.94
CA ALA A 219 26.41 2.80 -6.56
C ALA A 219 27.41 3.06 -7.71
N GLY A 220 26.97 3.66 -8.83
CA GLY A 220 27.87 4.08 -9.92
C GLY A 220 28.08 3.07 -11.03
N PHE A 221 27.38 1.94 -11.02
CA PHE A 221 27.53 0.93 -12.06
C PHE A 221 26.49 1.09 -13.18
N GLU A 222 26.90 0.71 -14.39
CA GLU A 222 25.98 0.62 -15.53
C GLU A 222 24.87 -0.42 -15.26
N PRO A 223 23.58 -0.06 -15.41
CA PRO A 223 22.44 -0.94 -15.11
C PRO A 223 22.45 -2.30 -15.82
N GLU A 224 23.04 -2.35 -17.02
CA GLU A 224 23.12 -3.56 -17.86
C GLU A 224 24.33 -4.44 -17.53
N LYS A 225 25.28 -3.96 -16.70
CA LYS A 225 26.45 -4.73 -16.27
C LYS A 225 26.29 -5.27 -14.87
N VAL A 226 25.81 -4.46 -13.92
CA VAL A 226 25.71 -4.85 -12.50
C VAL A 226 24.28 -4.78 -12.01
N TYR A 227 23.68 -5.95 -11.82
CA TYR A 227 22.27 -6.10 -11.43
C TYR A 227 22.00 -7.45 -10.77
N ALA A 228 20.87 -7.55 -10.09
CA ALA A 228 20.31 -8.82 -9.61
C ALA A 228 18.98 -9.09 -10.32
N LYS A 229 18.83 -10.30 -10.88
CA LYS A 229 17.54 -10.81 -11.35
C LYS A 229 16.84 -11.54 -10.21
N LEU A 230 15.61 -11.17 -9.93
CA LEU A 230 14.78 -11.76 -8.88
C LEU A 230 14.01 -12.94 -9.47
N LYS A 231 13.89 -14.04 -8.71
CA LYS A 231 12.94 -15.10 -9.05
C LYS A 231 11.55 -14.77 -8.52
N TYR A 232 11.46 -14.54 -7.22
CA TYR A 232 10.28 -14.05 -6.52
C TYR A 232 10.71 -13.14 -5.37
N ALA A 233 9.85 -12.22 -4.97
CA ALA A 233 10.02 -11.48 -3.73
C ALA A 233 8.66 -11.11 -3.15
N THR A 234 8.60 -10.93 -1.83
CA THR A 234 7.44 -10.35 -1.15
C THR A 234 7.94 -9.19 -0.32
N LEU A 235 7.30 -8.03 -0.44
CA LEU A 235 7.61 -6.87 0.38
C LEU A 235 6.37 -6.34 1.09
N ASP A 236 6.61 -5.79 2.28
CA ASP A 236 5.62 -5.02 3.03
C ASP A 236 5.73 -3.56 2.55
N THR A 237 4.71 -3.07 1.85
CA THR A 237 4.71 -1.72 1.24
C THR A 237 4.61 -0.60 2.27
N ARG A 238 4.60 -0.90 3.57
CA ARG A 238 4.76 0.10 4.64
C ARG A 238 6.24 0.37 4.95
N LYS A 239 7.13 -0.56 4.56
CA LYS A 239 8.57 -0.48 4.79
C LYS A 239 9.28 0.10 3.58
N ASN A 240 10.46 0.61 3.83
CA ASN A 240 11.31 1.25 2.83
C ASN A 240 12.44 0.34 2.34
N ASN A 241 12.22 -0.98 2.40
CA ASN A 241 13.20 -2.00 2.05
C ASN A 241 12.55 -3.19 1.34
N ILE A 242 13.39 -3.97 0.67
CA ILE A 242 13.08 -5.25 0.05
C ILE A 242 14.21 -6.24 0.36
N THR A 243 13.82 -7.48 0.59
CA THR A 243 14.74 -8.62 0.66
C THR A 243 14.27 -9.68 -0.32
N ALA A 244 15.18 -10.24 -1.10
CA ALA A 244 14.90 -11.34 -2.01
C ALA A 244 15.97 -12.42 -1.83
N ASP A 245 15.58 -13.60 -1.37
CA ASP A 245 16.51 -14.69 -1.10
C ASP A 245 16.96 -15.42 -2.38
N SER A 246 16.18 -15.35 -3.44
CA SER A 246 16.38 -16.12 -4.65
C SER A 246 16.75 -15.20 -5.81
N VAL A 247 17.97 -14.66 -5.80
CA VAL A 247 18.48 -13.81 -6.89
C VAL A 247 19.66 -14.40 -7.65
N GLN A 248 19.77 -14.00 -8.93
CA GLN A 248 20.97 -14.17 -9.74
C GLN A 248 21.69 -12.83 -9.88
N TYR A 249 22.79 -12.66 -9.17
CA TYR A 249 23.60 -11.46 -9.21
C TYR A 249 24.62 -11.52 -10.35
N HIS A 250 24.62 -10.48 -11.18
CA HIS A 250 25.49 -10.33 -12.33
C HIS A 250 26.46 -9.19 -12.03
N ASN A 251 27.75 -9.47 -12.10
CA ASN A 251 28.79 -8.45 -12.03
C ASN A 251 30.04 -8.92 -12.78
N PRO A 252 30.17 -8.58 -14.08
CA PRO A 252 31.25 -9.06 -14.93
C PRO A 252 32.61 -8.49 -14.54
N ASN A 253 32.67 -7.46 -13.68
CA ASN A 253 33.93 -6.92 -13.19
C ASN A 253 34.67 -7.91 -12.27
N TYR A 254 33.93 -8.85 -11.65
CA TYR A 254 34.49 -9.86 -10.75
C TYR A 254 34.20 -11.29 -11.20
N PHE A 255 33.04 -11.56 -11.83
CA PHE A 255 32.58 -12.93 -12.07
C PHE A 255 32.26 -13.19 -13.54
N SER A 256 32.73 -14.30 -14.07
CA SER A 256 32.39 -14.77 -15.42
C SER A 256 31.00 -15.37 -15.52
N LYS A 257 30.39 -15.77 -14.39
CA LYS A 257 29.04 -16.32 -14.29
C LYS A 257 28.27 -15.62 -13.17
N PRO A 258 26.93 -15.54 -13.26
CA PRO A 258 26.11 -15.00 -12.19
C PRO A 258 26.21 -15.83 -10.91
N LEU A 259 26.13 -15.16 -9.76
CA LEU A 259 26.13 -15.81 -8.44
C LEU A 259 24.70 -15.90 -7.89
N LEU A 260 24.39 -17.02 -7.25
CA LEU A 260 23.16 -17.18 -6.48
C LEU A 260 23.34 -16.66 -5.06
N GLY A 261 22.32 -16.01 -4.52
CA GLY A 261 22.38 -15.47 -3.17
C GLY A 261 21.19 -14.60 -2.81
N VAL A 262 21.35 -13.88 -1.70
CA VAL A 262 20.34 -12.99 -1.12
C VAL A 262 20.63 -11.55 -1.50
N LEU A 263 19.59 -10.83 -1.91
CA LEU A 263 19.59 -9.40 -2.16
C LEU A 263 18.86 -8.68 -1.02
N GLU A 264 19.42 -7.55 -0.59
CA GLU A 264 18.72 -6.55 0.21
C GLU A 264 18.83 -5.19 -0.46
N ASP A 265 17.73 -4.47 -0.57
CA ASP A 265 17.75 -3.06 -0.97
C ASP A 265 16.90 -2.23 -0.02
N LYS A 266 17.32 -0.99 0.22
CA LYS A 266 16.70 -0.05 1.14
C LYS A 266 16.95 1.37 0.66
N THR A 267 15.90 2.20 0.70
CA THR A 267 16.08 3.65 0.54
C THR A 267 16.84 4.21 1.74
N THR A 268 17.86 5.01 1.51
CA THR A 268 18.61 5.69 2.58
C THR A 268 18.68 7.19 2.30
N LEU A 269 19.07 7.97 3.31
CA LEU A 269 19.37 9.39 3.11
C LEU A 269 20.75 9.50 2.43
N ILE A 270 20.83 9.18 1.15
CA ILE A 270 22.07 9.28 0.38
C ILE A 270 22.32 10.76 0.05
N THR A 271 23.54 11.24 0.30
CA THR A 271 24.00 12.55 -0.18
C THR A 271 24.93 12.43 -1.38
N ASP A 272 25.64 11.30 -1.53
CA ASP A 272 26.64 11.06 -2.59
C ASP A 272 26.71 9.57 -2.97
N GLN A 273 26.99 9.29 -4.26
CA GLN A 273 27.04 7.94 -4.85
C GLN A 273 28.10 7.04 -4.20
N ASP A 274 29.26 7.59 -3.85
CA ASP A 274 30.37 6.86 -3.19
C ASP A 274 30.04 6.35 -1.78
N ARG A 275 28.96 6.88 -1.19
CA ARG A 275 28.46 6.48 0.13
C ARG A 275 27.27 5.51 0.05
N ALA A 276 26.85 5.14 -1.16
CA ALA A 276 25.79 4.16 -1.34
C ALA A 276 26.24 2.80 -0.76
N THR A 277 25.49 2.29 0.21
CA THR A 277 25.71 0.95 0.78
C THR A 277 24.65 -0.06 0.36
N TYR A 278 23.71 0.37 -0.49
CA TYR A 278 22.67 -0.43 -1.11
C TYR A 278 22.66 -0.19 -2.62
N PRO A 279 22.25 -1.18 -3.43
CA PRO A 279 21.79 -2.51 -3.01
C PRO A 279 22.91 -3.36 -2.41
N ARG A 280 22.54 -4.42 -1.69
CA ARG A 280 23.46 -5.40 -1.10
C ARG A 280 23.18 -6.77 -1.65
N PHE A 281 24.24 -7.53 -1.93
CA PHE A 281 24.15 -8.92 -2.32
C PHE A 281 25.07 -9.76 -1.43
N ARG A 282 24.62 -10.96 -1.06
CA ARG A 282 25.44 -11.97 -0.38
C ARG A 282 25.29 -13.31 -1.07
N SER A 283 26.40 -13.92 -1.48
CA SER A 283 26.39 -15.23 -2.14
C SER A 283 25.98 -16.35 -1.18
N TYR A 284 25.34 -17.38 -1.73
CA TYR A 284 25.14 -18.64 -1.01
C TYR A 284 26.41 -19.49 -0.98
N ASP A 285 27.15 -19.50 -2.09
CA ASP A 285 28.45 -20.16 -2.13
C ASP A 285 29.45 -19.39 -1.27
N LYS A 286 30.08 -20.12 -0.35
CA LYS A 286 31.08 -19.60 0.60
C LYS A 286 32.51 -19.86 0.14
N ARG A 287 32.72 -20.45 -1.04
CA ARG A 287 34.06 -20.82 -1.56
C ARG A 287 34.22 -20.36 -3.01
N ILE A 288 33.91 -19.09 -3.27
CA ILE A 288 34.11 -18.46 -4.56
C ILE A 288 35.58 -18.08 -4.68
N ARG A 289 36.25 -18.52 -5.75
CA ARG A 289 37.64 -18.18 -6.05
C ARG A 289 37.73 -17.08 -7.10
N LEU A 290 38.51 -16.04 -6.79
CA LEU A 290 38.86 -14.96 -7.70
C LEU A 290 40.38 -14.86 -7.80
N SER A 291 40.93 -15.16 -8.97
CA SER A 291 42.36 -15.05 -9.21
C SER A 291 42.76 -13.61 -9.52
N ASN A 292 43.92 -13.16 -9.00
CA ASN A 292 44.40 -11.79 -9.14
C ASN A 292 43.34 -10.74 -8.77
N PHE A 293 42.61 -10.99 -7.68
CA PHE A 293 41.59 -10.07 -7.15
C PHE A 293 42.21 -8.71 -6.78
N PHE A 294 43.41 -8.75 -6.22
CA PHE A 294 44.36 -7.63 -6.23
C PHE A 294 45.66 -8.07 -6.88
N GLU A 295 46.56 -7.12 -7.15
CA GLU A 295 47.87 -7.41 -7.71
C GLU A 295 48.59 -8.50 -6.90
N ASN A 296 48.77 -9.67 -7.51
CA ASN A 296 49.36 -10.87 -6.92
C ASN A 296 48.62 -11.43 -5.69
N VAL A 297 47.32 -11.19 -5.55
CA VAL A 297 46.49 -11.72 -4.44
C VAL A 297 45.25 -12.40 -5.00
N ASP A 298 45.09 -13.69 -4.68
CA ASP A 298 43.88 -14.45 -4.92
C ASP A 298 42.91 -14.33 -3.74
N PHE A 299 41.61 -14.40 -4.00
CA PHE A 299 40.56 -14.47 -3.00
C PHE A 299 39.85 -15.83 -3.05
N GLU A 300 39.56 -16.42 -1.89
CA GLU A 300 38.69 -17.58 -1.74
C GLU A 300 37.77 -17.37 -0.53
N GLY A 301 36.45 -17.35 -0.75
CA GLY A 301 35.48 -17.14 0.32
C GLY A 301 34.08 -16.84 -0.20
N GLY A 302 33.15 -16.55 0.71
CA GLY A 302 31.84 -16.01 0.35
C GLY A 302 31.96 -14.58 -0.13
N VAL A 303 31.05 -14.13 -0.98
CA VAL A 303 31.05 -12.79 -1.57
C VAL A 303 29.93 -11.98 -0.97
N GLU A 304 30.24 -10.75 -0.56
CA GLU A 304 29.25 -9.73 -0.25
C GLU A 304 29.55 -8.45 -1.02
N MET A 305 28.55 -7.92 -1.71
CA MET A 305 28.59 -6.61 -2.35
C MET A 305 27.74 -5.65 -1.54
N ARG A 306 28.31 -4.51 -1.09
CA ARG A 306 27.60 -3.46 -0.36
C ARG A 306 27.71 -2.14 -1.11
N GLY A 307 26.70 -1.82 -1.92
CA GLY A 307 26.84 -0.80 -2.95
C GLY A 307 28.04 -1.14 -3.84
N ALA A 308 29.01 -0.23 -3.95
CA ALA A 308 30.22 -0.44 -4.75
C ALA A 308 31.32 -1.27 -4.06
N ARG A 309 31.17 -1.55 -2.76
CA ARG A 309 32.23 -2.20 -1.98
C ARG A 309 32.09 -3.72 -2.04
N PHE A 310 33.17 -4.39 -2.42
CA PHE A 310 33.32 -5.83 -2.26
C PHE A 310 33.79 -6.14 -0.83
N ALA A 311 33.23 -7.18 -0.22
CA ALA A 311 33.66 -7.75 1.04
C ALA A 311 33.62 -9.28 0.99
N GLY A 312 34.51 -9.93 1.73
CA GLY A 312 34.39 -11.35 2.02
C GLY A 312 33.25 -11.61 3.01
N ALA A 313 32.44 -12.63 2.74
CA ALA A 313 31.39 -13.12 3.61
C ALA A 313 31.83 -14.45 4.26
N GLY A 314 31.75 -14.51 5.58
CA GLY A 314 31.98 -15.72 6.39
C GLY A 314 31.01 -15.76 7.57
N ASP A 315 30.90 -16.92 8.22
CA ASP A 315 30.21 -17.10 9.49
C ASP A 315 31.09 -17.84 10.48
N ASP A 316 30.79 -17.74 11.78
CA ASP A 316 31.62 -18.30 12.87
C ASP A 316 31.86 -19.82 12.77
N GLU A 317 31.14 -20.52 11.88
CA GLU A 317 31.25 -21.96 11.63
C GLU A 317 32.22 -22.33 10.50
N ASN A 318 32.81 -21.38 9.75
CA ASN A 318 33.89 -21.65 8.79
C ASN A 318 34.90 -20.49 8.63
#